data_AF-A0A9Q0YMP5-F1
#
_entry.id   AF-A0A9Q0YMP5-F1
#
_cell.length_a   1.000
_cell.length_b   1.000
_cell.length_c   1.000
_cell.angle_alpha   90.00
_cell.angle_beta   90.00
_cell.angle_gamma   90.00
#
_symmetry.space_group_name_H-M   'P 1'
#
loop_
_entity.id
_entity.type
_entity.pdbx_description
1 polymer ?
#
loop_
_entity_poly.entity_id
_entity_poly.type
_entity_poly.pdbx_seq_one_letter_code
_entity_poly.pdbx_strand_id
1 'polypeptide(L)'
;MVFLSSSVKSCSLLLLSCLVSIMGIGFAEADGEPSRDAIDEHSDSESISYFLQVRHEYPRDCVEVREQCQRYLDQCGGVFLIKPDSSLEPFEVLCVNDYDAPDSGWMVIQRRSTGSVTFNRSWKEYVQGFGFLSNEFWLGNEKLSYITNQAVYELRIDVMLANGSSFYITYNSFRISDEWGQFKLTSLGTYSGNASFITVLTECPPNMVKVNCTWQRTCDDPNGSKNRLDVDCVEGKSCVCADGLFKKDDECVLPSQCGCFQAEYDAVIPENMIYVNAVCSEKCTCLNNQLICQPYGCSLAATCKVNGSEGICLCNDGYHGDGETCRPHHDCYDVYLAGQTQSGVYNILPEGWPESPFEVYCDMSTSGGGWTVFQRRVDGTTDFYRNWTSYRNGFGSLANDKDFWLGNEKIFYLTNNNRRNYTLRVDIVTFEGIYKYATYTLFQIGDERTRYQIIDIGDYSGTAGDGIQFQKGSLFSTYDEDNDRCSEHNCAERHMGAWWYDPSAFEYYNPCDSCHEANFCDQFDFKTDCSTVCAKSNLNGKYSNDNGINIFWSFSDSCKLTSVEMKLRPT
;
A
#
# COMPACT_ATOMS: atom_id res chain seq x y z
N MET A 1 -18.91 -17.82 -45.14
CA MET A 1 -19.77 -17.04 -44.23
C MET A 1 -18.86 -16.44 -43.19
N VAL A 2 -18.36 -15.23 -43.40
CA VAL A 2 -18.99 -13.94 -43.04
C VAL A 2 -19.18 -13.85 -41.52
N PHE A 3 -18.62 -12.92 -40.75
CA PHE A 3 -17.75 -11.74 -41.01
C PHE A 3 -17.14 -11.32 -39.64
N LEU A 4 -15.86 -10.94 -39.64
CA LEU A 4 -15.20 -9.75 -39.01
C LEU A 4 -15.51 -9.31 -37.57
N SER A 5 -14.67 -8.58 -36.83
CA SER A 5 -13.27 -8.10 -36.84
C SER A 5 -13.15 -7.26 -35.53
N SER A 6 -12.04 -6.77 -35.00
CA SER A 6 -10.74 -6.37 -35.56
C SER A 6 -9.79 -6.05 -34.38
N SER A 7 -8.52 -6.37 -34.58
CA SER A 7 -7.37 -5.90 -33.81
C SER A 7 -6.63 -4.76 -34.55
N VAL A 8 -5.68 -4.15 -33.84
CA VAL A 8 -4.36 -3.63 -34.28
C VAL A 8 -4.13 -2.10 -34.24
N LYS A 9 -3.30 -1.74 -33.24
CA LYS A 9 -2.04 -0.95 -33.23
C LYS A 9 -1.67 0.03 -34.38
N SER A 10 -1.08 1.15 -33.93
CA SER A 10 0.30 1.63 -34.22
C SER A 10 0.51 2.91 -35.04
N CYS A 11 1.22 3.85 -34.39
CA CYS A 11 2.43 4.58 -34.82
C CYS A 11 2.47 5.56 -36.01
N SER A 12 3.19 6.67 -35.74
CA SER A 12 4.18 7.38 -36.57
C SER A 12 3.83 8.77 -37.12
N LEU A 13 4.41 9.77 -36.42
CA LEU A 13 5.32 10.83 -36.88
C LEU A 13 5.12 11.60 -38.21
N LEU A 14 5.15 12.93 -38.02
CA LEU A 14 5.88 13.99 -38.76
C LEU A 14 5.26 14.67 -39.99
N LEU A 15 5.00 15.96 -39.75
CA LEU A 15 5.46 17.16 -40.48
C LEU A 15 4.81 17.61 -41.80
N LEU A 16 4.50 18.91 -41.74
CA LEU A 16 4.69 19.99 -42.73
C LEU A 16 3.47 20.57 -43.49
N SER A 17 3.28 21.87 -43.21
CA SER A 17 3.11 23.00 -44.14
C SER A 17 1.70 23.45 -44.58
N CYS A 18 1.28 24.57 -43.96
CA CYS A 18 0.97 25.88 -44.55
C CYS A 18 0.49 25.97 -46.01
N LEU A 19 -0.73 26.49 -46.21
CA LEU A 19 -1.07 27.81 -46.80
C LEU A 19 -2.48 27.78 -47.42
N VAL A 20 -3.33 28.70 -46.98
CA VAL A 20 -4.66 28.97 -47.56
C VAL A 20 -4.57 30.22 -48.43
N SER A 21 -5.10 30.15 -49.65
CA SER A 21 -5.37 31.32 -50.50
C SER A 21 -6.72 31.18 -51.23
N ILE A 22 -7.66 32.03 -50.80
CA ILE A 22 -8.60 32.92 -51.52
C ILE A 22 -9.16 32.49 -52.91
N MET A 23 -10.51 32.41 -53.06
CA MET A 23 -11.39 33.29 -53.90
C MET A 23 -12.76 32.66 -54.29
N GLY A 24 -13.79 33.52 -54.37
CA GLY A 24 -15.08 33.30 -55.08
C GLY A 24 -16.30 33.72 -54.24
N ILE A 25 -16.73 34.99 -54.17
CA ILE A 25 -17.60 35.79 -55.08
C ILE A 25 -19.06 35.29 -55.22
N GLY A 26 -20.02 36.16 -54.87
CA GLY A 26 -21.43 36.12 -55.26
C GLY A 26 -22.22 37.36 -54.78
N PHE A 27 -22.67 38.19 -55.72
CA PHE A 27 -23.35 39.50 -55.59
C PHE A 27 -24.87 39.43 -55.34
N ALA A 28 -25.46 40.50 -54.77
CA ALA A 28 -26.76 41.08 -55.16
C ALA A 28 -26.91 42.55 -54.65
N GLU A 29 -27.54 43.39 -55.48
CA GLU A 29 -27.63 44.88 -55.48
C GLU A 29 -28.86 45.49 -54.76
N ALA A 30 -28.88 46.84 -54.74
CA ALA A 30 -29.98 47.84 -54.62
C ALA A 30 -29.97 48.65 -53.30
N ASP A 31 -30.08 50.00 -53.21
CA ASP A 31 -30.39 51.11 -54.13
C ASP A 31 -29.98 52.46 -53.46
N GLY A 32 -29.71 53.52 -54.26
CA GLY A 32 -30.12 54.90 -53.94
C GLY A 32 -29.10 55.95 -53.44
N GLU A 33 -28.72 56.88 -54.34
CA GLU A 33 -28.21 58.26 -54.10
C GLU A 33 -29.13 59.22 -54.92
N PRO A 34 -29.09 60.59 -54.91
CA PRO A 34 -28.04 61.53 -54.46
C PRO A 34 -28.50 62.93 -53.90
N SER A 35 -27.53 63.85 -53.73
CA SER A 35 -27.58 65.35 -53.78
C SER A 35 -27.92 66.16 -52.51
N ARG A 36 -27.59 67.46 -52.36
CA ARG A 36 -26.42 68.37 -52.56
C ARG A 36 -26.90 69.76 -52.08
N ASP A 37 -25.98 70.61 -51.58
CA ASP A 37 -26.06 72.10 -51.41
C ASP A 37 -26.93 72.64 -50.24
N ALA A 38 -26.68 73.75 -49.53
CA ALA A 38 -25.69 74.85 -49.56
C ALA A 38 -25.89 75.82 -48.33
N ILE A 39 -24.81 76.51 -47.92
CA ILE A 39 -24.68 77.93 -47.44
C ILE A 39 -25.39 78.38 -46.11
N ASP A 40 -24.65 78.88 -45.09
CA ASP A 40 -24.42 80.33 -44.83
C ASP A 40 -23.64 80.64 -43.51
N GLU A 41 -23.15 81.88 -43.44
CA GLU A 41 -22.16 82.58 -42.61
C GLU A 41 -22.40 82.88 -41.09
N HIS A 42 -21.28 83.17 -40.39
CA HIS A 42 -21.06 83.97 -39.13
C HIS A 42 -21.61 83.41 -37.79
N SER A 43 -20.97 83.50 -36.60
CA SER A 43 -19.78 84.19 -36.06
C SER A 43 -19.35 83.53 -34.72
N ASP A 44 -18.16 83.91 -34.23
CA ASP A 44 -17.62 83.80 -32.85
C ASP A 44 -17.25 82.39 -32.33
N SER A 45 -16.10 82.11 -31.72
CA SER A 45 -14.95 82.90 -31.26
C SER A 45 -13.75 81.96 -31.02
N GLU A 46 -12.56 82.39 -31.46
CA GLU A 46 -11.20 81.98 -31.04
C GLU A 46 -10.89 80.48 -30.79
N SER A 47 -10.34 79.82 -31.82
CA SER A 47 -9.40 78.72 -31.62
C SER A 47 -8.18 78.92 -32.52
N ILE A 48 -7.06 79.36 -31.93
CA ILE A 48 -5.75 79.23 -32.59
C ILE A 48 -5.01 78.06 -31.96
N SER A 49 -5.10 76.96 -32.70
CA SER A 49 -4.21 75.81 -32.73
C SER A 49 -2.73 76.20 -32.59
N TYR A 50 -2.04 75.53 -31.67
CA TYR A 50 -0.67 75.10 -31.93
C TYR A 50 -0.68 73.61 -32.25
N PHE A 51 -0.32 73.28 -33.49
CA PHE A 51 0.03 71.92 -33.89
C PHE A 51 1.33 71.51 -33.17
N LEU A 52 1.21 70.53 -32.27
CA LEU A 52 2.29 69.62 -31.90
C LEU A 52 1.77 68.20 -32.06
N GLN A 53 2.25 67.52 -33.09
CA GLN A 53 1.93 66.13 -33.40
C GLN A 53 2.72 65.23 -32.43
N VAL A 54 2.04 64.66 -31.42
CA VAL A 54 2.60 63.63 -30.52
C VAL A 54 1.74 62.37 -30.66
N ARG A 55 2.38 61.24 -31.00
CA ARG A 55 1.74 59.92 -31.12
C ARG A 55 1.01 59.57 -29.82
N HIS A 56 -0.27 59.22 -29.90
CA HIS A 56 -1.05 58.66 -28.79
C HIS A 56 -0.64 57.21 -28.54
N GLU A 57 0.50 56.99 -27.89
CA GLU A 57 0.82 55.70 -27.26
C GLU A 57 0.42 55.79 -25.78
N TYR A 58 -0.46 54.89 -25.34
CA TYR A 58 -0.83 54.79 -23.93
C TYR A 58 0.41 54.44 -23.09
N PRO A 59 0.60 55.04 -21.91
CA PRO A 59 1.69 54.64 -21.01
C PRO A 59 1.55 53.17 -20.62
N ARG A 60 2.67 52.46 -20.46
CA ARG A 60 2.67 51.03 -20.10
C ARG A 60 2.43 50.78 -18.62
N ASP A 61 2.76 51.74 -17.76
CA ASP A 61 2.57 51.67 -16.32
C ASP A 61 2.56 53.07 -15.65
N CYS A 62 2.41 53.09 -14.33
CA CYS A 62 2.33 54.32 -13.55
C CYS A 62 3.66 55.11 -13.48
N VAL A 63 4.80 54.50 -13.82
CA VAL A 63 6.08 55.21 -13.92
C VAL A 63 6.08 56.07 -15.18
N GLU A 64 5.63 55.53 -16.32
CA GLU A 64 5.47 56.30 -17.55
C GLU A 64 4.39 57.37 -17.44
N VAL A 65 3.28 57.08 -16.75
CA VAL A 65 2.28 58.10 -16.41
C VAL A 65 2.94 59.28 -15.68
N ARG A 66 3.77 59.00 -14.67
CA ARG A 66 4.48 60.03 -13.89
C ARG A 66 5.43 60.85 -14.76
N GLU A 67 6.20 60.21 -15.65
CA GLU A 67 7.11 60.90 -16.57
C GLU A 67 6.36 61.83 -17.56
N GLN A 68 5.20 61.39 -18.02
CA GLN A 68 4.34 62.21 -18.89
C GLN A 68 3.75 63.41 -18.13
N CYS A 69 3.39 63.23 -16.85
CA CYS A 69 2.86 64.28 -16.00
C CYS A 69 3.88 65.38 -15.65
N GLN A 70 5.19 65.11 -15.63
CA GLN A 70 6.22 66.13 -15.35
C GLN A 70 6.19 67.35 -16.31
N ARG A 71 5.46 67.27 -17.43
CA ARG A 71 5.30 68.38 -18.39
C ARG A 71 4.16 69.36 -18.05
N TYR A 72 3.23 69.03 -17.15
CA TYR A 72 2.05 69.84 -16.85
C TYR A 72 1.79 69.87 -15.34
N LEU A 73 1.88 71.06 -14.74
CA LEU A 73 2.19 71.31 -13.33
C LEU A 73 1.09 71.00 -12.28
N ASP A 74 0.09 70.14 -12.52
CA ASP A 74 -0.92 69.81 -11.50
C ASP A 74 -1.40 68.34 -11.55
N GLN A 75 -1.31 67.64 -10.41
CA GLN A 75 -1.86 66.32 -10.06
C GLN A 75 -1.41 65.09 -10.89
N CYS A 76 -0.29 64.48 -10.50
CA CYS A 76 0.23 63.25 -11.12
C CYS A 76 -0.43 61.95 -10.63
N GLY A 77 -1.28 61.99 -9.60
CA GLY A 77 -1.91 60.81 -9.00
C GLY A 77 -3.40 60.72 -9.33
N GLY A 78 -3.91 59.52 -9.61
CA GLY A 78 -5.29 59.33 -10.06
C GLY A 78 -5.50 58.04 -10.85
N VAL A 79 -6.68 57.92 -11.46
CA VAL A 79 -7.01 56.80 -12.35
C VAL A 79 -6.56 57.14 -13.78
N PHE A 80 -5.77 56.26 -14.38
CA PHE A 80 -5.23 56.43 -15.73
C PHE A 80 -5.47 55.18 -16.58
N LEU A 81 -5.64 55.37 -17.89
CA LEU A 81 -5.63 54.29 -18.87
C LEU A 81 -4.19 53.95 -19.24
N ILE A 82 -3.77 52.72 -18.97
CA ILE A 82 -2.47 52.19 -19.39
C ILE A 82 -2.65 51.08 -20.42
N LYS A 83 -1.63 50.82 -21.22
CA LYS A 83 -1.57 49.67 -22.13
C LYS A 83 -0.23 48.96 -22.04
N PRO A 84 -0.10 47.93 -21.18
CA PRO A 84 1.03 47.02 -21.18
C PRO A 84 1.27 46.38 -22.56
N ASP A 85 2.52 46.04 -22.89
CA ASP A 85 2.93 45.53 -24.22
C ASP A 85 2.17 44.26 -24.63
N SER A 86 1.83 43.43 -23.67
CA SER A 86 1.11 42.16 -23.87
C SER A 86 -0.41 42.30 -23.80
N SER A 87 -0.93 43.49 -23.50
CA SER A 87 -2.37 43.76 -23.44
C SER A 87 -2.94 44.18 -24.80
N LEU A 88 -4.08 43.61 -25.18
CA LEU A 88 -4.76 43.97 -26.43
C LEU A 88 -5.43 45.35 -26.35
N GLU A 89 -6.09 45.63 -25.22
CA GLU A 89 -6.86 46.85 -24.97
C GLU A 89 -6.32 47.59 -23.73
N PRO A 90 -6.33 48.94 -23.73
CA PRO A 90 -5.95 49.72 -22.55
C PRO A 90 -6.95 49.51 -21.40
N PHE A 91 -6.48 49.60 -20.17
CA PHE A 91 -7.32 49.46 -18.97
C PHE A 91 -6.97 50.47 -17.87
N GLU A 92 -7.96 50.76 -17.03
CA GLU A 92 -7.82 51.72 -15.94
C GLU A 92 -7.02 51.13 -14.77
N VAL A 93 -6.09 51.94 -14.25
CA VAL A 93 -5.33 51.65 -13.04
C VAL A 93 -5.28 52.88 -12.14
N LEU A 94 -5.19 52.67 -10.83
CA LEU A 94 -4.96 53.75 -9.87
C LEU A 94 -3.44 53.93 -9.67
N CYS A 95 -2.92 55.07 -10.11
CA CYS A 95 -1.53 55.47 -9.90
C CYS A 95 -1.41 56.39 -8.68
N VAL A 96 -0.52 56.03 -7.75
CA VAL A 96 -0.18 56.85 -6.58
C VAL A 96 1.17 57.51 -6.85
N ASN A 97 1.09 58.80 -7.17
CA ASN A 97 2.24 59.63 -7.49
C ASN A 97 2.24 60.83 -6.54
N ASP A 98 3.17 60.83 -5.60
CA ASP A 98 3.47 62.00 -4.75
C ASP A 98 4.69 62.74 -5.34
N TYR A 99 4.54 64.03 -5.60
CA TYR A 99 5.55 64.84 -6.28
C TYR A 99 6.83 64.98 -5.44
N ASP A 100 6.71 64.94 -4.10
CA ASP A 100 7.83 65.15 -3.18
C ASP A 100 8.44 63.83 -2.66
N ALA A 101 7.94 62.66 -3.09
CA ALA A 101 8.44 61.36 -2.67
C ALA A 101 9.36 60.69 -3.72
N PRO A 102 10.58 60.26 -3.35
CA PRO A 102 11.49 59.56 -4.26
C PRO A 102 10.96 58.21 -4.74
N ASP A 103 10.00 57.61 -4.02
CA ASP A 103 9.38 56.31 -4.34
C ASP A 103 8.02 56.47 -5.05
N SER A 104 7.78 57.56 -5.79
CA SER A 104 6.52 57.74 -6.55
C SER A 104 6.46 56.87 -7.82
N GLY A 105 5.26 56.48 -8.28
CA GLY A 105 5.08 55.60 -9.45
C GLY A 105 4.32 54.30 -9.17
N TRP A 106 3.73 54.15 -7.98
CA TRP A 106 3.06 52.91 -7.58
C TRP A 106 1.72 52.72 -8.28
N MET A 107 1.52 51.52 -8.83
CA MET A 107 0.22 51.05 -9.27
C MET A 107 -0.47 50.30 -8.14
N VAL A 108 -1.69 50.71 -7.78
CA VAL A 108 -2.48 50.02 -6.75
C VAL A 108 -3.18 48.82 -7.39
N ILE A 109 -2.81 47.62 -6.97
CA ILE A 109 -3.38 46.37 -7.48
C ILE A 109 -4.51 45.82 -6.59
N GLN A 110 -4.51 46.21 -5.31
CA GLN A 110 -5.50 45.85 -4.32
C GLN A 110 -5.64 46.99 -3.29
N ARG A 111 -6.88 47.25 -2.87
CA ARG A 111 -7.16 48.10 -1.70
C ARG A 111 -8.29 47.50 -0.85
N ARG A 112 -8.11 47.49 0.48
CA ARG A 112 -9.13 47.10 1.47
C ARG A 112 -9.15 48.15 2.58
N SER A 113 -10.33 48.64 2.96
CA SER A 113 -10.49 49.74 3.94
C SER A 113 -11.85 49.82 4.63
N THR A 114 -12.95 49.44 3.98
CA THR A 114 -14.32 49.69 4.47
C THR A 114 -15.23 48.45 4.49
N GLY A 115 -14.79 47.33 3.92
CA GLY A 115 -15.61 46.12 3.78
C GLY A 115 -16.78 46.28 2.80
N SER A 116 -16.72 47.28 1.91
CA SER A 116 -17.75 47.57 0.91
C SER A 116 -17.78 46.59 -0.26
N VAL A 117 -16.69 45.83 -0.46
CA VAL A 117 -16.58 44.80 -1.50
C VAL A 117 -16.23 43.46 -0.86
N THR A 118 -17.03 42.42 -1.12
CA THR A 118 -16.68 41.04 -0.72
C THR A 118 -15.58 40.47 -1.62
N PHE A 119 -14.57 39.86 -1.00
CA PHE A 119 -13.45 39.18 -1.65
C PHE A 119 -13.63 37.65 -1.72
N ASN A 120 -14.69 37.09 -1.12
CA ASN A 120 -15.06 35.70 -1.40
C ASN A 120 -15.74 35.63 -2.78
N ARG A 121 -14.94 35.42 -3.82
CA ARG A 121 -15.32 35.55 -5.24
C ARG A 121 -14.88 34.35 -6.04
N SER A 122 -15.56 34.13 -7.17
CA SER A 122 -15.22 33.06 -8.09
C SER A 122 -13.84 33.27 -8.74
N TRP A 123 -13.24 32.19 -9.23
CA TRP A 123 -12.00 32.23 -10.02
C TRP A 123 -12.09 33.25 -11.16
N LYS A 124 -13.19 33.24 -11.92
CA LYS A 124 -13.42 34.14 -13.05
C LYS A 124 -13.37 35.61 -12.63
N GLU A 125 -13.97 35.95 -11.48
CA GLU A 125 -13.94 37.32 -10.96
C GLU A 125 -12.51 37.74 -10.54
N TYR A 126 -11.71 36.86 -9.97
CA TYR A 126 -10.30 37.15 -9.65
C TYR A 126 -9.42 37.30 -10.90
N VAL A 127 -9.73 36.57 -11.98
CA VAL A 127 -9.06 36.75 -13.28
C VAL A 127 -9.37 38.12 -13.87
N GLN A 128 -10.64 38.51 -13.89
CA GLN A 128 -11.12 39.76 -14.52
C GLN A 128 -10.88 41.02 -13.67
N GLY A 129 -10.84 40.85 -12.34
CA GLY A 129 -10.86 41.94 -11.37
C GLY A 129 -12.28 42.31 -10.95
N PHE A 130 -12.39 42.96 -9.80
CA PHE A 130 -13.67 43.39 -9.22
C PHE A 130 -13.49 44.57 -8.26
N GLY A 131 -14.59 45.27 -7.97
CA GLY A 131 -14.60 46.43 -7.08
C GLY A 131 -14.46 47.76 -7.82
N PHE A 132 -14.13 48.82 -7.08
CA PHE A 132 -14.05 50.19 -7.61
C PHE A 132 -12.68 50.79 -7.29
N LEU A 133 -11.97 51.32 -8.30
CA LEU A 133 -10.63 51.90 -8.13
C LEU A 133 -10.59 53.04 -7.09
N SER A 134 -11.70 53.74 -6.87
CA SER A 134 -11.82 54.78 -5.84
C SER A 134 -11.89 54.23 -4.41
N ASN A 135 -12.29 52.97 -4.23
CA ASN A 135 -12.53 52.32 -2.94
C ASN A 135 -11.80 50.96 -2.85
N GLU A 136 -12.52 49.87 -2.55
CA GLU A 136 -11.97 48.52 -2.47
C GLU A 136 -12.05 47.82 -3.81
N PHE A 137 -10.97 47.16 -4.21
CA PHE A 137 -10.90 46.43 -5.48
C PHE A 137 -9.75 45.42 -5.51
N TRP A 138 -9.84 44.53 -6.49
CA TRP A 138 -8.76 43.69 -7.01
C TRP A 138 -8.63 43.95 -8.51
N LEU A 139 -7.42 44.29 -8.98
CA LEU A 139 -7.22 44.72 -10.38
C LEU A 139 -7.57 43.62 -11.39
N GLY A 140 -7.28 42.36 -11.06
CA GLY A 140 -7.49 41.19 -11.91
C GLY A 140 -6.18 40.51 -12.28
N ASN A 141 -6.12 39.19 -12.13
CA ASN A 141 -4.89 38.41 -12.38
C ASN A 141 -4.43 38.47 -13.84
N GLU A 142 -5.38 38.58 -14.78
CA GLU A 142 -5.07 38.72 -16.20
C GLU A 142 -4.25 39.99 -16.46
N LYS A 143 -4.74 41.14 -15.98
CA LYS A 143 -4.05 42.43 -16.09
C LYS A 143 -2.70 42.42 -15.38
N LEU A 144 -2.64 41.84 -14.18
CA LEU A 144 -1.39 41.69 -13.43
C LEU A 144 -0.35 40.83 -14.16
N SER A 145 -0.80 39.80 -14.90
CA SER A 145 0.08 38.98 -15.71
C SER A 145 0.66 39.80 -16.88
N TYR A 146 -0.14 40.66 -17.52
CA TYR A 146 0.37 41.53 -18.59
C TYR A 146 1.43 42.51 -18.08
N ILE A 147 1.18 43.12 -16.92
CA ILE A 147 2.09 44.09 -16.29
C ILE A 147 3.38 43.38 -15.85
N THR A 148 3.29 42.37 -14.99
CA THR A 148 4.48 41.78 -14.37
C THR A 148 5.34 40.96 -15.34
N ASN A 149 4.83 40.62 -16.52
CA ASN A 149 5.61 39.95 -17.56
C ASN A 149 6.37 40.89 -18.49
N GLN A 150 6.06 42.20 -18.51
CA GLN A 150 6.74 43.16 -19.40
C GLN A 150 8.06 43.73 -18.83
N ALA A 151 8.20 43.78 -17.50
CA ALA A 151 9.39 44.26 -16.81
C ALA A 151 9.56 43.58 -15.44
N VAL A 152 10.59 43.99 -14.68
CA VAL A 152 10.75 43.58 -13.27
C VAL A 152 10.04 44.61 -12.40
N TYR A 153 9.00 44.18 -11.70
CA TYR A 153 8.21 45.04 -10.81
C TYR A 153 8.52 44.78 -9.35
N GLU A 154 8.48 45.85 -8.56
CA GLU A 154 8.45 45.75 -7.11
C GLU A 154 7.01 45.55 -6.63
N LEU A 155 6.81 44.74 -5.59
CA LEU A 155 5.53 44.62 -4.89
C LEU A 155 5.68 45.20 -3.49
N ARG A 156 4.95 46.27 -3.21
CA ARG A 156 4.84 46.86 -1.89
C ARG A 156 3.46 46.57 -1.28
N ILE A 157 3.46 46.18 -0.02
CA ILE A 157 2.26 45.92 0.77
C ILE A 157 2.30 46.84 1.98
N ASP A 158 1.40 47.81 2.02
CA ASP A 158 1.19 48.70 3.17
C ASP A 158 0.05 48.17 4.04
N VAL A 159 0.31 47.99 5.34
CA VAL A 159 -0.66 47.47 6.31
C VAL A 159 -0.88 48.52 7.40
N MET A 160 -2.16 48.79 7.71
CA MET A 160 -2.56 49.60 8.85
C MET A 160 -3.35 48.72 9.83
N LEU A 161 -2.87 48.65 11.06
CA LEU A 161 -3.51 47.91 12.15
C LEU A 161 -4.66 48.73 12.74
N ALA A 162 -5.59 48.05 13.42
CA ALA A 162 -6.73 48.71 14.11
C ALA A 162 -6.29 49.74 15.17
N ASN A 163 -5.08 49.61 15.71
CA ASN A 163 -4.48 50.55 16.66
C ASN A 163 -3.88 51.80 15.98
N GLY A 164 -4.03 51.94 14.65
CA GLY A 164 -3.51 53.06 13.86
C GLY A 164 -2.03 52.96 13.48
N SER A 165 -1.30 51.94 13.94
CA SER A 165 0.09 51.70 13.52
C SER A 165 0.14 51.22 12.08
N SER A 166 1.14 51.64 11.30
CA SER A 166 1.34 51.18 9.94
C SER A 166 2.76 50.68 9.70
N PHE A 167 2.89 49.69 8.82
CA PHE A 167 4.15 49.15 8.35
C PHE A 167 4.03 48.74 6.89
N TYR A 168 5.16 48.59 6.22
CA TYR A 168 5.20 48.11 4.84
C TYR A 168 6.28 47.05 4.64
N ILE A 169 6.04 46.20 3.64
CA ILE A 169 7.02 45.26 3.10
C ILE A 169 7.07 45.42 1.58
N THR A 170 8.28 45.44 1.03
CA THR A 170 8.54 45.56 -0.40
C THR A 170 9.35 44.37 -0.88
N TYR A 171 8.95 43.77 -2.00
CA TYR A 171 9.64 42.71 -2.72
C TYR A 171 10.17 43.26 -4.05
N ASN A 172 11.41 42.94 -4.43
CA ASN A 172 12.06 43.57 -5.58
C ASN A 172 11.89 42.85 -6.93
N SER A 173 11.19 41.72 -6.99
CA SER A 173 11.03 40.95 -8.24
C SER A 173 9.71 40.21 -8.33
N PHE A 174 8.59 40.91 -8.18
CA PHE A 174 7.25 40.34 -8.25
C PHE A 174 6.87 39.96 -9.68
N ARG A 175 6.54 38.67 -9.88
CA ARG A 175 6.03 38.16 -11.16
C ARG A 175 5.03 37.03 -10.99
N ILE A 176 3.94 37.09 -11.75
CA ILE A 176 3.02 35.97 -11.92
C ILE A 176 3.04 35.44 -13.36
N SER A 177 2.72 34.16 -13.52
CA SER A 177 2.49 33.56 -14.84
C SER A 177 1.17 34.03 -15.45
N ASP A 178 0.97 33.73 -16.73
CA ASP A 178 -0.26 33.99 -17.47
C ASP A 178 -1.37 32.97 -17.12
N GLU A 179 -2.46 33.00 -17.89
CA GLU A 179 -3.58 32.06 -17.73
C GLU A 179 -3.18 30.59 -17.91
N TRP A 180 -2.21 30.29 -18.80
CA TRP A 180 -1.70 28.93 -18.99
C TRP A 180 -0.94 28.43 -17.77
N GLY A 181 -0.17 29.31 -17.11
CA GLY A 181 0.47 29.04 -15.83
C GLY A 181 -0.45 29.14 -14.62
N GLN A 182 -1.76 29.34 -14.83
CA GLN A 182 -2.78 29.53 -13.81
C GLN A 182 -2.45 30.67 -12.82
N PHE A 183 -1.84 31.75 -13.30
CA PHE A 183 -1.46 32.92 -12.49
C PHE A 183 -0.56 32.61 -11.30
N LYS A 184 0.20 31.51 -11.38
CA LYS A 184 1.16 31.10 -10.35
C LYS A 184 2.19 32.21 -10.12
N LEU A 185 2.47 32.50 -8.86
CA LEU A 185 3.60 33.33 -8.44
C LEU A 185 4.92 32.65 -8.83
N THR A 186 5.69 33.31 -9.69
CA THR A 186 6.93 32.76 -10.26
C THR A 186 8.18 33.40 -9.68
N SER A 187 8.10 34.63 -9.18
CA SER A 187 9.21 35.34 -8.55
C SER A 187 8.71 36.39 -7.54
N LEU A 188 9.50 36.59 -6.48
CA LEU A 188 9.37 37.70 -5.52
C LEU A 188 10.72 38.39 -5.24
N GLY A 189 11.85 37.72 -5.47
CA GLY A 189 13.16 38.27 -5.14
C GLY A 189 13.37 38.39 -3.62
N THR A 190 14.11 39.42 -3.21
CA THR A 190 14.38 39.73 -1.79
C THR A 190 13.40 40.77 -1.28
N TYR A 191 13.14 40.74 0.04
CA TYR A 191 12.26 41.71 0.68
C TYR A 191 13.04 42.76 1.49
N SER A 192 12.43 43.94 1.65
CA SER A 192 12.86 45.01 2.55
C SER A 192 11.61 45.65 3.18
N GLY A 193 11.77 46.42 4.25
CA GLY A 193 10.64 47.11 4.89
C GLY A 193 10.95 47.60 6.29
N ASN A 194 10.02 48.38 6.84
CA ASN A 194 10.07 48.83 8.24
C ASN A 194 9.25 47.92 9.17
N ALA A 195 8.74 46.82 8.65
CA ALA A 195 8.16 45.74 9.43
C ALA A 195 9.26 45.09 10.28
N SER A 196 9.46 45.58 11.50
CA SER A 196 10.12 44.81 12.54
C SER A 196 9.30 43.54 12.73
N PHE A 197 9.82 42.40 12.28
CA PHE A 197 9.15 41.11 12.45
C PHE A 197 8.68 40.92 13.90
N ILE A 198 7.52 40.29 14.06
CA ILE A 198 6.87 39.84 15.30
C ILE A 198 5.86 40.85 15.89
N THR A 199 4.70 40.93 15.25
CA THR A 199 3.44 40.75 16.00
C THR A 199 2.76 39.49 15.45
N VAL A 200 3.26 38.34 15.91
CA VAL A 200 2.55 37.07 15.87
C VAL A 200 1.14 37.30 16.43
N LEU A 201 0.11 36.74 15.79
CA LEU A 201 -1.25 36.64 16.35
C LEU A 201 -1.13 36.28 17.84
N THR A 202 -1.33 37.28 18.71
CA THR A 202 -1.22 37.09 20.16
C THR A 202 -2.39 36.25 20.68
N GLU A 203 -3.46 36.17 19.90
CA GLU A 203 -4.69 35.47 20.25
C GLU A 203 -5.15 34.62 19.07
N CYS A 204 -5.53 33.38 19.37
CA CYS A 204 -6.20 32.52 18.41
C CYS A 204 -7.66 32.99 18.23
N PRO A 205 -8.28 32.69 17.08
CA PRO A 205 -9.72 32.88 16.91
C PRO A 205 -10.54 32.22 18.02
N PRO A 206 -11.80 32.65 18.25
CA PRO A 206 -12.69 32.01 19.22
C PRO A 206 -12.75 30.49 19.02
N ASN A 207 -12.74 29.73 20.12
CA ASN A 207 -12.73 28.26 20.16
C ASN A 207 -11.47 27.57 19.62
N MET A 208 -10.40 28.33 19.37
CA MET A 208 -9.06 27.80 19.12
C MET A 208 -8.11 28.09 20.28
N VAL A 209 -7.17 27.18 20.51
CA VAL A 209 -6.14 27.25 21.55
C VAL A 209 -4.77 27.23 20.90
N LYS A 210 -3.88 28.09 21.40
CA LYS A 210 -2.49 28.14 20.94
C LYS A 210 -1.71 26.98 21.55
N VAL A 211 -1.28 26.04 20.73
CA VAL A 211 -0.50 24.87 21.14
C VAL A 211 0.86 24.88 20.44
N ASN A 212 1.81 24.13 21.01
CA ASN A 212 3.02 23.79 20.24
C ASN A 212 2.59 22.97 19.03
N CYS A 213 3.27 23.10 17.89
CA CYS A 213 2.85 22.43 16.66
C CYS A 213 2.67 20.92 16.88
N THR A 214 1.41 20.51 16.98
CA THR A 214 0.95 19.14 17.22
C THR A 214 -0.15 18.82 16.22
N TRP A 215 -0.44 17.53 16.08
CA TRP A 215 -1.54 17.02 15.27
C TRP A 215 -2.88 17.64 15.70
N GLN A 216 -3.75 17.95 14.73
CA GLN A 216 -5.09 18.48 14.96
C GLN A 216 -6.14 17.49 14.44
N ARG A 217 -7.22 17.29 15.22
CA ARG A 217 -8.39 16.52 14.79
C ARG A 217 -9.22 17.37 13.82
N THR A 218 -9.52 16.80 12.66
CA THR A 218 -10.39 17.41 11.64
C THR A 218 -11.60 16.51 11.40
N CYS A 219 -12.66 17.02 10.77
CA CYS A 219 -13.77 16.15 10.38
C CYS A 219 -13.34 15.04 9.39
N ASP A 220 -12.33 15.28 8.56
CA ASP A 220 -11.80 14.32 7.59
C ASP A 220 -10.76 13.35 8.20
N ASP A 221 -10.11 13.77 9.29
CA ASP A 221 -9.18 12.96 10.07
C ASP A 221 -9.48 13.08 11.58
N PRO A 222 -10.50 12.34 12.05
CA PRO A 222 -10.92 12.32 13.45
C PRO A 222 -9.84 11.86 14.42
N ASN A 223 -8.85 11.13 13.92
CA ASN A 223 -7.77 10.52 14.70
C ASN A 223 -6.45 11.30 14.59
N GLY A 224 -6.39 12.38 13.79
CA GLY A 224 -5.18 13.20 13.61
C GLY A 224 -3.97 12.41 13.06
N SER A 225 -4.24 11.39 12.24
CA SER A 225 -3.29 10.37 11.77
C SER A 225 -2.77 10.55 10.33
N LYS A 226 -3.41 11.40 9.51
CA LYS A 226 -3.06 11.62 8.09
C LYS A 226 -2.83 13.11 7.80
N ASN A 227 -1.57 13.41 7.40
CA ASN A 227 -1.06 14.72 6.94
C ASN A 227 -1.00 15.80 8.02
N ARG A 228 -0.03 16.71 8.06
CA ARG A 228 1.30 16.97 7.46
C ARG A 228 1.81 18.14 8.33
N LEU A 229 3.12 18.38 8.44
CA LEU A 229 3.63 19.58 9.14
C LEU A 229 2.78 20.80 8.74
N ASP A 230 2.13 21.37 9.74
CA ASP A 230 1.17 22.45 9.60
C ASP A 230 1.82 23.60 8.82
N VAL A 231 1.25 23.95 7.67
CA VAL A 231 1.74 25.05 6.81
C VAL A 231 1.69 26.38 7.57
N ASP A 232 0.89 26.45 8.64
CA ASP A 232 0.71 27.59 9.53
C ASP A 232 1.58 27.54 10.81
N CYS A 233 2.52 26.59 10.92
CA CYS A 233 3.43 26.51 12.07
C CYS A 233 4.47 27.65 12.02
N VAL A 234 4.19 28.74 12.73
CA VAL A 234 5.09 29.88 12.89
C VAL A 234 5.74 29.83 14.26
N GLU A 235 7.08 29.80 14.31
CA GLU A 235 7.88 29.72 15.55
C GLU A 235 7.50 28.54 16.48
N GLY A 236 7.04 27.42 15.92
CA GLY A 236 6.72 26.22 16.69
C GLY A 236 5.38 26.26 17.42
N LYS A 237 4.51 27.25 17.14
CA LYS A 237 3.14 27.32 17.68
C LYS A 237 2.10 27.43 16.56
N SER A 238 0.94 26.81 16.78
CA SER A 238 -0.23 26.88 15.89
C SER A 238 -1.52 27.02 16.71
N CYS A 239 -2.59 27.52 16.08
CA CYS A 239 -3.93 27.59 16.66
C CYS A 239 -4.72 26.36 16.24
N VAL A 240 -5.00 25.47 17.18
CA VAL A 240 -5.83 24.27 16.96
C VAL A 240 -7.18 24.44 17.64
N CYS A 241 -8.20 23.71 17.22
CA CYS A 241 -9.48 23.70 17.93
C CYS A 241 -9.29 23.26 19.39
N ALA A 242 -10.03 23.91 20.30
CA ALA A 242 -10.04 23.52 21.71
C ALA A 242 -10.45 22.05 21.88
N ASP A 243 -10.04 21.43 22.99
CA ASP A 243 -10.35 20.03 23.29
C ASP A 243 -11.85 19.72 23.12
N GLY A 244 -12.16 18.65 22.38
CA GLY A 244 -13.52 18.23 22.07
C GLY A 244 -14.14 18.87 20.83
N LEU A 245 -13.42 19.76 20.12
CA LEU A 245 -13.85 20.36 18.86
C LEU A 245 -13.00 19.90 17.68
N PHE A 246 -13.61 19.81 16.51
CA PHE A 246 -12.98 19.36 15.27
C PHE A 246 -12.92 20.51 14.28
N LYS A 247 -11.83 20.58 13.49
CA LYS A 247 -11.73 21.55 12.40
C LYS A 247 -12.58 21.08 11.22
N LYS A 248 -13.49 21.94 10.78
CA LYS A 248 -14.22 21.82 9.51
C LYS A 248 -13.98 23.10 8.74
N ASP A 249 -13.26 23.01 7.63
CA ASP A 249 -12.77 24.18 6.90
C ASP A 249 -11.94 25.10 7.83
N ASP A 250 -12.41 26.33 8.12
CA ASP A 250 -11.74 27.28 9.03
C ASP A 250 -12.46 27.45 10.39
N GLU A 251 -13.50 26.65 10.67
CA GLU A 251 -14.28 26.74 11.91
C GLU A 251 -14.09 25.50 12.82
N CYS A 252 -14.18 25.73 14.13
CA CYS A 252 -14.18 24.67 15.14
C CYS A 252 -15.61 24.29 15.49
N VAL A 253 -15.98 23.05 15.16
CA VAL A 253 -17.33 22.51 15.28
C VAL A 253 -17.37 21.34 16.26
N LEU A 254 -18.56 21.03 16.78
CA LEU A 254 -18.76 19.83 17.60
C LEU A 254 -18.63 18.56 16.73
N PRO A 255 -18.21 17.41 17.29
CA PRO A 255 -18.08 16.16 16.53
C PRO A 255 -19.38 15.72 15.85
N SER A 256 -20.53 15.97 16.49
CA SER A 256 -21.87 15.74 15.93
C SER A 256 -22.18 16.56 14.68
N GLN A 257 -21.40 17.59 14.38
CA GLN A 257 -21.54 18.45 13.19
C GLN A 257 -20.58 18.04 12.05
N CYS A 258 -19.69 17.07 12.29
CA CYS A 258 -18.79 16.49 11.28
C CYS A 258 -19.44 15.37 10.45
N GLY A 259 -20.66 14.92 10.79
CA GLY A 259 -21.38 13.86 10.06
C GLY A 259 -21.82 12.72 10.97
N CYS A 260 -21.51 11.49 10.59
CA CYS A 260 -21.86 10.27 11.33
C CYS A 260 -21.08 10.14 12.64
N PHE A 261 -21.54 10.84 13.68
CA PHE A 261 -20.97 10.79 15.01
C PHE A 261 -21.46 9.57 15.80
N GLN A 262 -20.53 8.83 16.39
CA GLN A 262 -20.79 7.74 17.32
C GLN A 262 -20.55 8.21 18.75
N ALA A 263 -21.63 8.39 19.52
CA ALA A 263 -21.61 9.01 20.84
C ALA A 263 -20.91 8.17 21.91
N GLU A 264 -20.94 6.84 21.80
CA GLU A 264 -20.33 5.95 22.79
C GLU A 264 -18.80 6.05 22.83
N TYR A 265 -18.18 6.44 21.72
CA TYR A 265 -16.72 6.41 21.55
C TYR A 265 -16.12 7.76 21.13
N ASP A 266 -16.93 8.83 21.08
CA ASP A 266 -16.52 10.18 20.70
C ASP A 266 -15.73 10.23 19.38
N ALA A 267 -16.27 9.53 18.36
CA ALA A 267 -15.63 9.36 17.06
C ALA A 267 -16.59 9.70 15.91
N VAL A 268 -16.03 10.21 14.81
CA VAL A 268 -16.75 10.49 13.57
C VAL A 268 -16.37 9.42 12.55
N ILE A 269 -17.35 8.75 11.96
CA ILE A 269 -17.13 7.77 10.89
C ILE A 269 -17.24 8.49 9.54
N PRO A 270 -16.21 8.44 8.68
CA PRO A 270 -16.27 9.09 7.37
C PRO A 270 -17.36 8.50 6.47
N GLU A 271 -17.83 9.28 5.49
CA GLU A 271 -18.86 8.86 4.54
C GLU A 271 -18.45 7.58 3.78
N ASN A 272 -19.39 6.65 3.60
CA ASN A 272 -19.19 5.31 3.01
C ASN A 272 -18.23 4.38 3.77
N MET A 273 -17.73 4.76 4.95
CA MET A 273 -16.95 3.85 5.79
C MET A 273 -17.87 2.94 6.60
N ILE A 274 -17.34 1.75 6.86
CA ILE A 274 -17.97 0.73 7.69
C ILE A 274 -17.37 0.81 9.09
N TYR A 275 -18.23 0.66 10.09
CA TYR A 275 -17.87 0.58 11.50
C TYR A 275 -18.52 -0.66 12.11
N VAL A 276 -17.76 -1.47 12.84
CA VAL A 276 -18.28 -2.61 13.61
C VAL A 276 -18.14 -2.30 15.10
N ASN A 277 -19.21 -2.50 15.86
CA ASN A 277 -19.19 -2.21 17.30
C ASN A 277 -18.24 -3.16 18.06
N ALA A 278 -17.80 -2.76 19.26
CA ALA A 278 -16.78 -3.48 20.03
C ALA A 278 -17.14 -4.94 20.37
N VAL A 279 -18.43 -5.29 20.36
CA VAL A 279 -18.92 -6.67 20.63
C VAL A 279 -19.25 -7.45 19.35
N CYS A 280 -18.94 -6.91 18.17
CA CYS A 280 -19.21 -7.48 16.85
C CYS A 280 -20.67 -7.97 16.67
N SER A 281 -21.64 -7.25 17.24
CA SER A 281 -23.06 -7.55 17.12
C SER A 281 -23.77 -6.69 16.07
N GLU A 282 -23.17 -5.56 15.68
CA GLU A 282 -23.73 -4.63 14.71
C GLU A 282 -22.65 -4.08 13.79
N LYS A 283 -22.99 -3.95 12.51
CA LYS A 283 -22.17 -3.37 11.45
C LYS A 283 -22.91 -2.16 10.88
N CYS A 284 -22.32 -0.99 11.04
CA CYS A 284 -22.88 0.30 10.65
C CYS A 284 -22.15 0.85 9.42
N THR A 285 -22.89 1.54 8.55
CA THR A 285 -22.32 2.30 7.44
C THR A 285 -22.76 3.75 7.56
N CYS A 286 -21.82 4.68 7.39
CA CYS A 286 -22.15 6.09 7.32
C CYS A 286 -22.69 6.43 5.93
N LEU A 287 -23.97 6.82 5.87
CA LEU A 287 -24.65 7.25 4.65
C LEU A 287 -25.44 8.53 4.91
N ASN A 288 -25.16 9.58 4.13
CA ASN A 288 -25.79 10.89 4.24
C ASN A 288 -25.75 11.47 5.68
N ASN A 289 -24.59 11.41 6.34
CA ASN A 289 -24.41 11.81 7.75
C ASN A 289 -25.25 11.03 8.78
N GLN A 290 -25.78 9.85 8.43
CA GLN A 290 -26.50 8.97 9.34
C GLN A 290 -25.84 7.58 9.39
N LEU A 291 -25.65 7.05 10.61
CA LEU A 291 -25.21 5.67 10.81
C LEU A 291 -26.39 4.72 10.56
N ILE A 292 -26.27 3.89 9.53
CA ILE A 292 -27.23 2.82 9.23
C ILE A 292 -26.62 1.49 9.68
N CYS A 293 -27.15 0.91 10.75
CA CYS A 293 -26.63 -0.31 11.37
C CYS A 293 -27.50 -1.53 11.05
N GLN A 294 -26.84 -2.67 10.85
CA GLN A 294 -27.48 -3.97 10.65
C GLN A 294 -26.92 -5.00 11.65
N PRO A 295 -27.72 -6.02 12.01
CA PRO A 295 -27.23 -7.15 12.79
C PRO A 295 -26.02 -7.79 12.14
N TYR A 296 -25.00 -8.07 12.94
CA TYR A 296 -23.71 -8.58 12.52
C TYR A 296 -23.22 -9.64 13.50
N GLY A 297 -22.35 -10.53 13.03
CA GLY A 297 -21.74 -11.56 13.86
C GLY A 297 -20.56 -12.19 13.15
N CYS A 298 -19.50 -12.47 13.90
CA CYS A 298 -18.35 -13.20 13.38
C CYS A 298 -18.72 -14.64 13.03
N SER A 299 -17.91 -15.27 12.18
CA SER A 299 -17.97 -16.72 11.96
C SER A 299 -17.91 -17.49 13.29
N LEU A 300 -18.50 -18.68 13.35
CA LEU A 300 -18.34 -19.60 14.48
C LEU A 300 -16.87 -20.00 14.71
N ALA A 301 -16.05 -19.93 13.66
CA ALA A 301 -14.61 -20.15 13.71
C ALA A 301 -13.80 -18.85 13.77
N ALA A 302 -14.41 -17.77 14.29
CA ALA A 302 -13.75 -16.49 14.53
C ALA A 302 -14.02 -15.97 15.93
N THR A 303 -13.12 -15.11 16.40
CA THR A 303 -13.25 -14.39 17.66
C THR A 303 -13.35 -12.89 17.38
N CYS A 304 -14.33 -12.23 17.99
CA CYS A 304 -14.38 -10.78 18.02
C CYS A 304 -13.25 -10.24 18.91
N LYS A 305 -12.37 -9.41 18.36
CA LYS A 305 -11.33 -8.68 19.09
C LYS A 305 -11.60 -7.18 18.98
N VAL A 306 -11.24 -6.45 20.02
CA VAL A 306 -11.37 -4.99 20.04
C VAL A 306 -10.02 -4.37 19.69
N ASN A 307 -10.00 -3.51 18.67
CA ASN A 307 -8.86 -2.65 18.36
C ASN A 307 -9.27 -1.19 18.59
N GLY A 308 -8.92 -0.65 19.76
CA GLY A 308 -9.43 0.64 20.21
C GLY A 308 -10.92 0.57 20.53
N SER A 309 -11.76 1.09 19.64
CA SER A 309 -13.23 1.14 19.77
C SER A 309 -13.97 0.40 18.64
N GLU A 310 -13.23 -0.30 17.77
CA GLU A 310 -13.77 -1.07 16.65
C GLU A 310 -13.66 -2.57 16.93
N GLY A 311 -14.75 -3.30 16.69
CA GLY A 311 -14.77 -4.76 16.72
C GLY A 311 -14.24 -5.34 15.41
N ILE A 312 -13.27 -6.24 15.50
CA ILE A 312 -12.69 -6.93 14.35
C ILE A 312 -12.89 -8.43 14.55
N CYS A 313 -13.51 -9.08 13.58
CA CYS A 313 -13.60 -10.54 13.54
C CYS A 313 -12.28 -11.10 13.03
N LEU A 314 -11.61 -11.93 13.83
CA LEU A 314 -10.39 -12.63 13.43
C LEU A 314 -10.66 -14.13 13.45
N CYS A 315 -10.33 -14.83 12.36
CA CYS A 315 -10.42 -16.29 12.34
C CYS A 315 -9.55 -16.90 13.44
N ASN A 316 -10.07 -17.96 14.07
CA ASN A 316 -9.38 -18.70 15.11
C ASN A 316 -8.17 -19.43 14.51
N ASP A 317 -7.21 -19.80 15.37
CA ASP A 317 -6.02 -20.54 14.95
C ASP A 317 -6.38 -21.79 14.14
N GLY A 318 -5.71 -21.98 13.00
CA GLY A 318 -6.01 -23.04 12.05
C GLY A 318 -7.07 -22.68 11.00
N TYR A 319 -7.60 -21.46 11.01
CA TYR A 319 -8.54 -20.94 10.02
C TYR A 319 -8.05 -19.64 9.38
N HIS A 320 -8.47 -19.39 8.13
CA HIS A 320 -8.22 -18.15 7.38
C HIS A 320 -9.50 -17.60 6.75
N GLY A 321 -9.48 -16.30 6.46
CA GLY A 321 -10.56 -15.58 5.81
C GLY A 321 -10.69 -14.15 6.34
N ASP A 322 -11.87 -13.55 6.17
CA ASP A 322 -12.18 -12.16 6.55
C ASP A 322 -12.80 -12.04 7.96
N GLY A 323 -12.89 -13.15 8.71
CA GLY A 323 -13.51 -13.21 10.03
C GLY A 323 -15.03 -13.39 10.02
N GLU A 324 -15.71 -12.99 8.94
CA GLU A 324 -17.11 -13.31 8.66
C GLU A 324 -17.23 -14.72 8.08
N THR A 325 -16.30 -15.07 7.19
CA THR A 325 -16.12 -16.38 6.60
C THR A 325 -14.74 -16.89 6.98
N CYS A 326 -14.69 -17.96 7.77
CA CYS A 326 -13.45 -18.62 8.15
C CYS A 326 -13.43 -20.04 7.64
N ARG A 327 -12.34 -20.41 6.97
CA ARG A 327 -12.11 -21.73 6.38
C ARG A 327 -10.85 -22.36 7.00
N PRO A 328 -10.85 -23.66 7.29
CA PRO A 328 -9.68 -24.30 7.85
C PRO A 328 -8.51 -24.29 6.88
N HIS A 329 -7.29 -24.26 7.41
CA HIS A 329 -6.10 -24.66 6.67
C HIS A 329 -6.03 -26.19 6.66
N HIS A 330 -6.03 -26.82 5.50
CA HIS A 330 -5.96 -28.27 5.45
C HIS A 330 -4.53 -28.81 5.60
N ASP A 331 -3.54 -27.99 5.25
CA ASP A 331 -2.12 -28.31 5.30
C ASP A 331 -1.28 -27.02 5.35
N CYS A 332 0.04 -27.17 5.40
CA CYS A 332 0.96 -26.02 5.41
C CYS A 332 0.98 -25.25 4.08
N TYR A 333 0.51 -25.83 2.99
CA TYR A 333 0.44 -25.14 1.71
C TYR A 333 -0.73 -24.14 1.72
N ASP A 334 -1.87 -24.50 2.30
CA ASP A 334 -2.96 -23.54 2.54
C ASP A 334 -2.52 -22.40 3.48
N VAL A 335 -1.71 -22.69 4.49
CA VAL A 335 -1.10 -21.67 5.37
C VAL A 335 -0.20 -20.73 4.56
N TYR A 336 0.66 -21.28 3.71
CA TYR A 336 1.55 -20.53 2.84
C TYR A 336 0.77 -19.62 1.87
N LEU A 337 -0.30 -20.12 1.24
CA LEU A 337 -1.15 -19.35 0.33
C LEU A 337 -1.92 -18.22 1.04
N ALA A 338 -2.17 -18.36 2.34
CA ALA A 338 -2.75 -17.29 3.16
C ALA A 338 -1.73 -16.19 3.53
N GLY A 339 -0.51 -16.23 2.99
CA GLY A 339 0.53 -15.21 3.18
C GLY A 339 1.48 -15.47 4.35
N GLN A 340 1.29 -16.57 5.08
CA GLN A 340 2.18 -16.97 6.18
C GLN A 340 3.41 -17.69 5.62
N THR A 341 4.48 -16.94 5.38
CA THR A 341 5.68 -17.42 4.66
C THR A 341 6.88 -17.72 5.57
N GLN A 342 6.70 -17.64 6.88
CA GLN A 342 7.75 -17.94 7.86
C GLN A 342 7.65 -19.40 8.31
N SER A 343 8.76 -20.14 8.33
CA SER A 343 8.76 -21.50 8.88
C SER A 343 8.48 -21.48 10.39
N GLY A 344 7.69 -22.44 10.87
CA GLY A 344 7.26 -22.47 12.26
C GLY A 344 6.15 -23.49 12.52
N VAL A 345 5.60 -23.47 13.74
CA VAL A 345 4.48 -24.33 14.12
C VAL A 345 3.16 -23.63 13.80
N TYR A 346 2.26 -24.34 13.13
CA TYR A 346 0.94 -23.86 12.74
C TYR A 346 -0.14 -24.91 13.02
N ASN A 347 -1.37 -24.47 13.26
CA ASN A 347 -2.52 -25.35 13.38
C ASN A 347 -3.11 -25.62 11.99
N ILE A 348 -3.45 -26.88 11.73
CA ILE A 348 -4.15 -27.32 10.52
C ILE A 348 -5.32 -28.25 10.87
N LEU A 349 -6.29 -28.34 9.97
CA LEU A 349 -7.43 -29.23 10.03
C LEU A 349 -7.61 -29.94 8.67
N PRO A 350 -6.93 -31.07 8.45
CA PRO A 350 -7.10 -31.89 7.25
C PRO A 350 -8.55 -32.31 7.07
N GLU A 351 -8.97 -32.50 5.82
CA GLU A 351 -10.33 -32.94 5.53
C GLU A 351 -10.61 -34.33 6.11
N GLY A 352 -11.76 -34.48 6.78
CA GLY A 352 -12.16 -35.73 7.43
C GLY A 352 -11.57 -35.96 8.82
N TRP A 353 -10.60 -35.17 9.28
CA TRP A 353 -10.07 -35.28 10.64
C TRP A 353 -11.19 -35.10 11.68
N PRO A 354 -11.40 -36.08 12.58
CA PRO A 354 -12.58 -36.09 13.46
C PRO A 354 -12.43 -35.24 14.73
N GLU A 355 -11.22 -34.77 15.05
CA GLU A 355 -10.95 -33.99 16.26
C GLU A 355 -10.69 -32.50 15.94
N SER A 356 -10.33 -31.72 16.96
CA SER A 356 -9.91 -30.33 16.79
C SER A 356 -8.66 -30.19 15.90
N PRO A 357 -8.41 -29.00 15.31
CA PRO A 357 -7.17 -28.72 14.60
C PRO A 357 -5.93 -29.11 15.43
N PHE A 358 -4.88 -29.56 14.77
CA PHE A 358 -3.64 -29.98 15.42
C PHE A 358 -2.43 -29.24 14.86
N GLU A 359 -1.40 -29.16 15.69
CA GLU A 359 -0.14 -28.49 15.34
C GLU A 359 0.72 -29.33 14.40
N VAL A 360 1.33 -28.66 13.42
CA VAL A 360 2.36 -29.20 12.53
C VAL A 360 3.49 -28.19 12.38
N TYR A 361 4.69 -28.69 12.08
CA TYR A 361 5.77 -27.82 11.63
C TYR A 361 5.63 -27.58 10.13
N CYS A 362 5.53 -26.31 9.73
CA CYS A 362 5.53 -25.89 8.35
C CYS A 362 6.91 -25.37 7.92
N ASP A 363 7.50 -26.00 6.92
CA ASP A 363 8.67 -25.50 6.22
C ASP A 363 8.22 -24.62 5.04
N MET A 364 8.39 -23.31 5.21
CA MET A 364 7.96 -22.28 4.26
C MET A 364 9.09 -21.79 3.35
N SER A 365 10.30 -22.34 3.45
CA SER A 365 11.47 -21.85 2.71
C SER A 365 11.99 -22.86 1.69
N THR A 366 12.00 -24.16 1.99
CA THR A 366 12.60 -25.16 1.11
C THR A 366 11.80 -25.33 -0.17
N SER A 367 12.45 -25.21 -1.33
CA SER A 367 11.85 -25.53 -2.65
C SER A 367 10.45 -24.92 -2.88
N GLY A 368 10.30 -23.64 -2.54
CA GLY A 368 9.05 -22.89 -2.70
C GLY A 368 8.10 -22.91 -1.50
N GLY A 369 8.46 -23.59 -0.41
CA GLY A 369 7.70 -23.56 0.84
C GLY A 369 6.38 -24.35 0.81
N GLY A 370 5.61 -24.20 1.90
CA GLY A 370 4.32 -24.85 2.09
C GLY A 370 4.40 -26.34 2.42
N TRP A 371 5.51 -26.80 2.96
CA TRP A 371 5.70 -28.21 3.30
C TRP A 371 5.25 -28.52 4.72
N THR A 372 4.42 -29.55 4.90
CA THR A 372 4.05 -30.11 6.21
C THR A 372 5.06 -31.17 6.60
N VAL A 373 5.91 -30.89 7.58
CA VAL A 373 6.90 -31.85 8.10
C VAL A 373 6.21 -32.83 9.02
N PHE A 374 6.34 -34.13 8.76
CA PHE A 374 5.75 -35.19 9.59
C PHE A 374 6.78 -36.05 10.32
N GLN A 375 8.06 -35.95 9.95
CA GLN A 375 9.17 -36.59 10.65
C GLN A 375 10.40 -35.68 10.62
N ARG A 376 11.11 -35.61 11.74
CA ARG A 376 12.42 -34.96 11.84
C ARG A 376 13.32 -35.73 12.78
N ARG A 377 14.58 -35.94 12.36
CA ARG A 377 15.70 -36.41 13.18
C ARG A 377 16.86 -35.42 13.01
N VAL A 378 17.31 -34.80 14.08
CA VAL A 378 18.34 -33.76 14.07
C VAL A 378 19.14 -33.71 15.38
N ASP A 379 18.52 -34.01 16.52
CA ASP A 379 19.17 -33.89 17.84
C ASP A 379 19.36 -35.21 18.57
N GLY A 380 18.67 -36.28 18.15
CA GLY A 380 18.79 -37.61 18.72
C GLY A 380 18.30 -37.74 20.16
N THR A 381 17.61 -36.73 20.70
CA THR A 381 17.14 -36.72 22.09
C THR A 381 15.86 -37.50 22.31
N THR A 382 15.05 -37.66 21.25
CA THR A 382 13.79 -38.40 21.30
C THR A 382 14.04 -39.86 20.92
N ASP A 383 13.62 -40.80 21.78
CA ASP A 383 13.66 -42.21 21.45
C ASP A 383 12.59 -42.56 20.41
N PHE A 384 13.00 -43.16 19.28
CA PHE A 384 12.12 -43.64 18.21
C PHE A 384 11.86 -45.14 18.31
N TYR A 385 12.51 -45.87 19.23
CA TYR A 385 12.19 -47.26 19.49
C TYR A 385 10.93 -47.37 20.36
N ARG A 386 9.78 -47.14 19.74
CA ARG A 386 8.48 -47.00 20.40
C ARG A 386 7.42 -47.96 19.86
N ASN A 387 6.40 -48.16 20.69
CA ASN A 387 5.28 -49.05 20.41
C ASN A 387 4.31 -48.51 19.34
N TRP A 388 3.40 -49.38 18.89
CA TRP A 388 2.34 -49.06 17.92
C TRP A 388 1.54 -47.82 18.30
N THR A 389 1.09 -47.76 19.54
CA THR A 389 0.25 -46.65 20.04
C THR A 389 0.98 -45.30 19.95
N SER A 390 2.30 -45.29 20.20
CA SER A 390 3.10 -44.07 20.06
C SER A 390 3.19 -43.64 18.60
N TYR A 391 3.48 -44.57 17.68
CA TYR A 391 3.56 -44.24 16.25
C TYR A 391 2.22 -43.85 15.65
N ARG A 392 1.12 -44.44 16.13
CA ARG A 392 -0.26 -44.04 15.81
C ARG A 392 -0.53 -42.58 16.16
N ASN A 393 -0.27 -42.20 17.42
CA ASN A 393 -0.66 -40.90 17.96
C ASN A 393 0.35 -39.77 17.67
N GLY A 394 1.62 -40.14 17.48
CA GLY A 394 2.74 -39.21 17.37
C GLY A 394 3.48 -38.99 18.69
N PHE A 395 4.71 -38.51 18.60
CA PHE A 395 5.59 -38.22 19.74
C PHE A 395 6.72 -37.27 19.35
N GLY A 396 7.40 -36.72 20.35
CA GLY A 396 8.51 -35.77 20.17
C GLY A 396 8.06 -34.31 20.28
N SER A 397 8.85 -33.38 19.75
CA SER A 397 8.58 -31.94 19.81
C SER A 397 8.66 -31.30 18.44
N LEU A 398 7.68 -30.46 18.11
CA LEU A 398 7.64 -29.67 16.87
C LEU A 398 8.58 -28.46 16.89
N ALA A 399 9.36 -28.25 17.96
CA ALA A 399 10.42 -27.24 17.95
C ALA A 399 11.41 -27.51 16.80
N ASN A 400 11.92 -26.44 16.20
CA ASN A 400 12.69 -26.50 14.95
C ASN A 400 13.91 -27.44 15.02
N ASP A 401 14.54 -27.50 16.18
CA ASP A 401 15.76 -28.26 16.48
C ASP A 401 15.49 -29.58 17.20
N LYS A 402 14.25 -30.08 17.19
CA LYS A 402 13.84 -31.28 17.94
C LYS A 402 13.32 -32.40 17.05
N ASP A 403 13.57 -33.61 17.50
CA ASP A 403 13.10 -34.83 16.87
C ASP A 403 11.60 -35.06 17.13
N PHE A 404 10.87 -35.50 16.10
CA PHE A 404 9.46 -35.91 16.25
C PHE A 404 8.96 -36.84 15.14
N TRP A 405 7.87 -37.54 15.46
CA TRP A 405 6.99 -38.26 14.53
C TRP A 405 5.57 -37.74 14.71
N LEU A 406 4.94 -37.26 13.64
CA LEU A 406 3.63 -36.59 13.72
C LEU A 406 2.51 -37.52 14.19
N GLY A 407 2.57 -38.79 13.80
CA GLY A 407 1.55 -39.80 14.10
C GLY A 407 0.92 -40.36 12.81
N ASN A 408 0.84 -41.69 12.70
CA ASN A 408 0.36 -42.36 11.51
C ASN A 408 -1.09 -41.99 11.18
N GLU A 409 -1.93 -41.80 12.19
CA GLU A 409 -3.33 -41.41 11.98
C GLU A 409 -3.41 -40.03 11.32
N LYS A 410 -2.60 -39.06 11.77
CA LYS A 410 -2.55 -37.71 11.17
C LYS A 410 -1.97 -37.75 9.75
N ILE A 411 -0.94 -38.56 9.51
CA ILE A 411 -0.34 -38.76 8.18
C ILE A 411 -1.37 -39.39 7.22
N PHE A 412 -2.20 -40.31 7.70
CA PHE A 412 -3.29 -40.90 6.92
C PHE A 412 -4.27 -39.82 6.45
N TYR A 413 -4.81 -39.00 7.35
CA TYR A 413 -5.75 -37.92 6.97
C TYR A 413 -5.12 -36.85 6.08
N LEU A 414 -3.83 -36.55 6.26
CA LEU A 414 -3.10 -35.64 5.37
C LEU A 414 -3.01 -36.21 3.95
N THR A 415 -2.61 -37.47 3.82
CA THR A 415 -2.33 -38.09 2.51
C THR A 415 -3.57 -38.64 1.80
N ASN A 416 -4.70 -38.77 2.50
CA ASN A 416 -5.99 -39.22 1.96
C ASN A 416 -7.02 -38.08 1.93
N ASN A 417 -6.55 -36.86 1.65
CA ASN A 417 -7.41 -35.72 1.43
C ASN A 417 -8.11 -35.89 0.07
N ASN A 418 -9.44 -35.98 0.05
CA ASN A 418 -10.25 -36.22 -1.17
C ASN A 418 -10.11 -35.14 -2.26
N ARG A 419 -9.35 -34.07 -2.00
CA ARG A 419 -9.15 -32.94 -2.92
C ARG A 419 -7.80 -32.91 -3.61
N ARG A 420 -6.75 -33.52 -3.04
CA ARG A 420 -5.37 -33.30 -3.49
C ARG A 420 -4.51 -34.55 -3.29
N ASN A 421 -3.60 -34.75 -4.24
CA ASN A 421 -2.51 -35.71 -4.12
C ASN A 421 -1.31 -35.03 -3.44
N TYR A 422 -0.59 -35.75 -2.59
CA TYR A 422 0.57 -35.21 -1.87
C TYR A 422 1.87 -35.76 -2.42
N THR A 423 2.79 -34.85 -2.72
CA THR A 423 4.19 -35.14 -2.99
C THR A 423 4.92 -35.34 -1.66
N LEU A 424 5.70 -36.42 -1.56
CA LEU A 424 6.63 -36.65 -0.45
C LEU A 424 8.00 -36.08 -0.83
N ARG A 425 8.63 -35.38 0.11
CA ARG A 425 10.04 -35.01 0.06
C ARG A 425 10.77 -35.52 1.29
N VAL A 426 11.96 -36.08 1.08
CA VAL A 426 12.89 -36.51 2.11
C VAL A 426 14.17 -35.72 1.94
N ASP A 427 14.52 -34.91 2.92
CA ASP A 427 15.77 -34.17 2.99
C ASP A 427 16.72 -34.90 3.95
N ILE A 428 17.94 -35.19 3.53
CA ILE A 428 18.94 -35.90 4.35
C ILE A 428 20.27 -35.15 4.35
N VAL A 429 20.98 -35.21 5.48
CA VAL A 429 22.37 -34.78 5.60
C VAL A 429 23.21 -35.97 6.06
N THR A 430 24.24 -36.30 5.28
CA THR A 430 25.16 -37.40 5.61
C THR A 430 26.07 -37.03 6.78
N PHE A 431 26.77 -38.02 7.35
CA PHE A 431 27.82 -37.79 8.34
C PHE A 431 28.95 -36.87 7.84
N GLU A 432 29.19 -36.83 6.53
CA GLU A 432 30.16 -35.93 5.88
C GLU A 432 29.62 -34.51 5.68
N GLY A 433 28.39 -34.22 6.13
CA GLY A 433 27.74 -32.92 5.95
C GLY A 433 27.18 -32.69 4.55
N ILE A 434 27.05 -33.74 3.73
CA ILE A 434 26.54 -33.62 2.35
C ILE A 434 25.02 -33.66 2.40
N TYR A 435 24.41 -32.58 1.88
CA TYR A 435 22.97 -32.51 1.70
C TYR A 435 22.52 -33.27 0.44
N LYS A 436 21.51 -34.14 0.59
CA LYS A 436 20.83 -34.81 -0.52
C LYS A 436 19.31 -34.76 -0.30
N TYR A 437 18.54 -34.92 -1.36
CA TYR A 437 17.08 -35.02 -1.26
C TYR A 437 16.50 -36.09 -2.19
N ALA A 438 15.33 -36.60 -1.82
CA ALA A 438 14.48 -37.45 -2.65
C ALA A 438 13.06 -36.87 -2.66
N THR A 439 12.39 -36.92 -3.81
CA THR A 439 10.99 -36.52 -3.96
C THR A 439 10.23 -37.62 -4.69
N TYR A 440 8.97 -37.80 -4.31
CA TYR A 440 8.04 -38.74 -4.91
C TYR A 440 6.74 -38.02 -5.21
N THR A 441 6.27 -38.07 -6.46
CA THR A 441 5.11 -37.27 -6.94
C THR A 441 3.78 -37.63 -6.27
N LEU A 442 3.73 -38.76 -5.56
CA LEU A 442 2.59 -39.20 -4.78
C LEU A 442 3.10 -39.95 -3.54
N PHE A 443 2.41 -39.80 -2.43
CA PHE A 443 2.59 -40.62 -1.23
C PHE A 443 1.26 -40.74 -0.50
N GLN A 444 0.79 -41.98 -0.35
CA GLN A 444 -0.48 -42.28 0.30
C GLN A 444 -0.34 -43.51 1.19
N ILE A 445 -0.83 -43.40 2.42
CA ILE A 445 -0.87 -44.53 3.35
C ILE A 445 -2.30 -44.96 3.66
N GLY A 446 -2.50 -46.19 4.10
CA GLY A 446 -3.78 -46.71 4.55
C GLY A 446 -4.15 -46.25 5.96
N ASP A 447 -5.34 -46.62 6.39
CA ASP A 447 -5.83 -46.42 7.76
C ASP A 447 -5.22 -47.46 8.72
N GLU A 448 -5.57 -47.36 10.00
CA GLU A 448 -5.12 -48.32 11.01
C GLU A 448 -5.56 -49.77 10.72
N ARG A 449 -6.74 -49.97 10.12
CA ARG A 449 -7.26 -51.31 9.78
C ARG A 449 -6.40 -52.02 8.74
N THR A 450 -5.80 -51.25 7.84
CA THR A 450 -4.84 -51.69 6.84
C THR A 450 -3.39 -51.53 7.31
N ARG A 451 -3.17 -51.34 8.62
CA ARG A 451 -1.85 -51.21 9.26
C ARG A 451 -0.99 -50.12 8.64
N TYR A 452 -1.63 -49.01 8.26
CA TYR A 452 -0.98 -47.85 7.64
C TYR A 452 -0.12 -48.19 6.42
N GLN A 453 -0.51 -49.22 5.65
CA GLN A 453 0.19 -49.67 4.45
C GLN A 453 0.54 -48.50 3.51
N ILE A 454 1.73 -48.48 2.90
CA ILE A 454 1.95 -47.56 1.76
C ILE A 454 1.08 -48.04 0.60
N ILE A 455 -0.02 -47.32 0.33
CA ILE A 455 -0.95 -47.64 -0.75
C ILE A 455 -0.31 -47.29 -2.09
N ASP A 456 0.23 -46.08 -2.18
CA ASP A 456 0.84 -45.59 -3.41
C ASP A 456 2.04 -44.69 -3.13
N ILE A 457 3.00 -44.77 -4.06
CA ILE A 457 4.17 -43.93 -4.12
C ILE A 457 4.47 -43.65 -5.59
N GLY A 458 4.63 -42.37 -5.90
CA GLY A 458 4.76 -41.85 -7.27
C GLY A 458 6.16 -42.01 -7.86
N ASP A 459 6.42 -41.24 -8.90
CA ASP A 459 7.72 -41.24 -9.57
C ASP A 459 8.78 -40.57 -8.69
N TYR A 460 9.94 -41.23 -8.59
CA TYR A 460 11.10 -40.72 -7.88
C TYR A 460 11.85 -39.65 -8.68
N SER A 461 12.31 -38.60 -7.99
CA SER A 461 13.40 -37.74 -8.47
C SER A 461 14.24 -37.17 -7.31
N GLY A 462 15.51 -36.86 -7.55
CA GLY A 462 16.37 -36.24 -6.55
C GLY A 462 17.84 -36.66 -6.64
N THR A 463 18.62 -36.34 -5.61
CA THR A 463 20.06 -36.63 -5.52
C THR A 463 20.40 -37.71 -4.50
N ALA A 464 19.44 -38.12 -3.67
CA ALA A 464 19.65 -39.12 -2.61
C ALA A 464 19.59 -40.59 -3.09
N GLY A 465 19.21 -40.84 -4.34
CA GLY A 465 18.75 -42.16 -4.80
C GLY A 465 17.39 -42.57 -4.21
N ASP A 466 16.83 -43.67 -4.70
CA ASP A 466 15.46 -44.12 -4.40
C ASP A 466 15.42 -45.13 -3.24
N GLY A 467 15.16 -44.65 -2.03
CA GLY A 467 15.17 -45.47 -0.81
C GLY A 467 13.80 -45.91 -0.29
N ILE A 468 12.68 -45.53 -0.94
CA ILE A 468 11.31 -45.85 -0.44
C ILE A 468 10.47 -46.59 -1.48
N GLN A 469 10.71 -46.50 -2.79
CA GLN A 469 9.83 -47.10 -3.79
C GLN A 469 9.57 -48.61 -3.59
N PHE A 470 10.57 -49.32 -3.07
CA PHE A 470 10.49 -50.76 -2.75
C PHE A 470 9.58 -51.09 -1.56
N GLN A 471 9.15 -50.10 -0.79
CA GLN A 471 8.25 -50.24 0.37
C GLN A 471 6.78 -50.05 -0.02
N LYS A 472 6.50 -49.92 -1.33
CA LYS A 472 5.14 -49.85 -1.85
C LYS A 472 4.38 -51.13 -1.52
N GLY A 473 3.24 -51.00 -0.87
CA GLY A 473 2.39 -52.12 -0.46
C GLY A 473 2.85 -52.83 0.82
N SER A 474 3.90 -52.34 1.49
CA SER A 474 4.35 -52.91 2.76
C SER A 474 3.54 -52.31 3.92
N LEU A 475 3.32 -53.11 4.96
CA LEU A 475 2.59 -52.69 6.16
C LEU A 475 3.55 -52.01 7.14
N PHE A 476 3.03 -51.10 7.96
CA PHE A 476 3.84 -50.47 9.00
C PHE A 476 4.05 -51.46 10.16
N SER A 477 5.27 -51.54 10.70
CA SER A 477 5.58 -52.43 11.82
C SER A 477 6.31 -51.69 12.94
N THR A 478 5.96 -52.03 14.18
CA THR A 478 6.65 -51.61 15.41
C THR A 478 7.17 -52.85 16.14
N TYR A 479 7.99 -52.67 17.19
CA TYR A 479 8.54 -53.82 17.92
C TYR A 479 7.46 -54.68 18.59
N ASP A 480 6.27 -54.14 18.85
CA ASP A 480 5.13 -54.81 19.48
C ASP A 480 4.03 -55.23 18.51
N GLU A 481 4.06 -54.77 17.25
CA GLU A 481 3.14 -55.15 16.18
C GLU A 481 3.94 -55.48 14.93
N ASP A 482 4.26 -56.76 14.78
CA ASP A 482 4.98 -57.31 13.64
C ASP A 482 4.02 -57.53 12.46
N ASN A 483 4.06 -56.60 11.50
CA ASN A 483 3.30 -56.68 10.25
C ASN A 483 4.23 -56.79 9.04
N ASP A 484 5.51 -57.08 9.27
CA ASP A 484 6.45 -57.24 8.18
C ASP A 484 6.28 -58.64 7.55
N ARG A 485 6.95 -58.87 6.41
CA ARG A 485 6.79 -60.14 5.68
C ARG A 485 7.82 -61.18 6.12
N CYS A 486 8.57 -60.95 7.21
CA CYS A 486 9.52 -61.91 7.74
C CYS A 486 8.91 -62.78 8.84
N SER A 487 8.78 -64.07 8.54
CA SER A 487 8.17 -65.04 9.45
C SER A 487 9.02 -65.44 10.65
N GLU A 488 10.33 -65.16 10.62
CA GLU A 488 11.29 -65.68 11.60
C GLU A 488 11.73 -64.65 12.64
N HIS A 489 11.68 -63.36 12.30
CA HIS A 489 12.17 -62.26 13.14
C HIS A 489 11.37 -60.98 12.88
N ASN A 490 11.17 -60.18 13.93
CA ASN A 490 10.58 -58.85 13.82
C ASN A 490 11.63 -57.82 13.36
N CYS A 491 11.44 -57.25 12.18
CA CYS A 491 12.37 -56.28 11.59
C CYS A 491 12.45 -55.00 12.42
N ALA A 492 11.33 -54.55 12.99
CA ALA A 492 11.28 -53.34 13.81
C ALA A 492 12.08 -53.49 15.12
N GLU A 493 12.09 -54.69 15.73
CA GLU A 493 12.94 -55.01 16.87
C GLU A 493 14.42 -54.97 16.49
N ARG A 494 14.80 -55.62 15.37
CA ARG A 494 16.19 -55.70 14.90
C ARG A 494 16.75 -54.35 14.47
N HIS A 495 15.96 -53.55 13.76
CA HIS A 495 16.34 -52.22 13.28
C HIS A 495 16.13 -51.11 14.31
N MET A 496 15.62 -51.45 15.49
CA MET A 496 15.36 -50.52 16.59
C MET A 496 14.58 -49.27 16.15
N GLY A 497 13.56 -49.46 15.33
CA GLY A 497 12.76 -48.38 14.72
C GLY A 497 11.53 -48.93 14.03
N ALA A 498 10.49 -48.10 13.89
CA ALA A 498 9.27 -48.50 13.19
C ALA A 498 9.27 -47.99 11.76
N TRP A 499 8.88 -48.85 10.82
CA TRP A 499 8.94 -48.55 9.41
C TRP A 499 8.03 -49.46 8.57
N TRP A 500 7.91 -49.13 7.28
CA TRP A 500 7.35 -50.01 6.26
C TRP A 500 8.44 -50.98 5.78
N TYR A 501 8.66 -52.04 6.54
CA TYR A 501 9.67 -53.05 6.20
C TYR A 501 9.15 -53.95 5.06
N ASP A 502 9.95 -54.12 4.00
CA ASP A 502 9.65 -55.03 2.89
C ASP A 502 10.85 -55.91 2.55
N PRO A 503 10.77 -57.22 2.79
CA PRO A 503 11.79 -58.14 2.37
C PRO A 503 11.70 -58.47 0.85
N SER A 504 10.58 -58.21 0.16
CA SER A 504 10.35 -58.65 -1.23
C SER A 504 11.26 -58.02 -2.31
N ALA A 505 12.22 -57.18 -1.93
CA ALA A 505 13.24 -56.64 -2.83
C ALA A 505 14.14 -57.68 -3.51
N PHE A 506 14.02 -58.97 -3.18
CA PHE A 506 14.77 -60.06 -3.82
C PHE A 506 13.85 -61.22 -4.23
N GLU A 507 13.29 -61.17 -5.44
CA GLU A 507 12.42 -62.21 -6.05
C GLU A 507 13.03 -63.64 -6.12
N TYR A 508 14.29 -63.84 -5.69
CA TYR A 508 15.00 -65.11 -5.87
C TYR A 508 15.47 -65.79 -4.57
N TYR A 509 15.36 -65.13 -3.42
CA TYR A 509 15.74 -65.68 -2.12
C TYR A 509 14.67 -65.33 -1.09
N ASN A 510 14.31 -66.28 -0.22
CA ASN A 510 13.55 -65.95 0.97
C ASN A 510 14.45 -65.05 1.84
N PRO A 511 14.19 -63.73 1.90
CA PRO A 511 15.13 -62.76 2.45
C PRO A 511 15.34 -62.99 3.96
N CYS A 512 14.35 -63.62 4.60
CA CYS A 512 14.35 -63.88 6.02
C CYS A 512 15.27 -65.08 6.38
N ASP A 513 15.49 -66.03 5.45
CA ASP A 513 16.34 -67.23 5.69
C ASP A 513 17.84 -66.89 5.83
N SER A 514 18.30 -65.77 5.25
CA SER A 514 19.71 -65.33 5.31
C SER A 514 20.11 -64.64 6.62
N CYS A 515 19.17 -64.34 7.51
CA CYS A 515 19.43 -63.70 8.80
C CYS A 515 19.87 -64.68 9.90
N HIS A 516 19.91 -65.99 9.60
CA HIS A 516 20.17 -67.08 10.57
C HIS A 516 21.63 -67.23 11.04
N GLU A 517 22.61 -66.75 10.29
CA GLU A 517 24.00 -66.92 10.70
C GLU A 517 24.37 -65.89 11.77
N ALA A 518 24.96 -66.33 12.88
CA ALA A 518 25.42 -65.45 13.97
C ALA A 518 26.37 -64.32 13.48
N ASN A 519 26.98 -64.49 12.31
CA ASN A 519 27.82 -63.51 11.62
C ASN A 519 27.03 -62.44 10.83
N PHE A 520 25.71 -62.56 10.67
CA PHE A 520 24.83 -61.55 10.06
C PHE A 520 24.21 -60.59 11.08
N CYS A 521 24.19 -60.94 12.37
CA CYS A 521 24.07 -59.93 13.43
C CYS A 521 25.25 -58.94 13.37
N ASP A 522 26.44 -59.39 12.94
CA ASP A 522 27.58 -58.52 12.62
C ASP A 522 27.43 -57.78 11.26
N GLN A 523 26.41 -58.08 10.43
CA GLN A 523 26.04 -57.22 9.28
C GLN A 523 25.08 -56.07 9.68
N PHE A 524 24.52 -56.12 10.90
CA PHE A 524 24.05 -54.91 11.57
C PHE A 524 25.21 -54.13 12.23
N ASP A 525 26.47 -54.59 12.10
CA ASP A 525 27.66 -53.75 12.28
C ASP A 525 27.89 -53.04 10.93
N PHE A 526 27.28 -51.86 10.78
CA PHE A 526 27.22 -51.00 9.58
C PHE A 526 28.58 -50.44 9.16
N LYS A 527 29.59 -51.30 8.98
CA LYS A 527 30.94 -50.89 8.64
C LYS A 527 31.13 -50.67 7.14
N THR A 528 30.27 -51.20 6.25
CA THR A 528 30.51 -51.08 4.79
C THR A 528 29.30 -51.04 3.83
N ASP A 529 28.09 -51.51 4.17
CA ASP A 529 26.96 -51.53 3.21
C ASP A 529 25.65 -51.02 3.83
N CYS A 530 24.95 -50.12 3.14
CA CYS A 530 23.76 -49.39 3.65
C CYS A 530 22.44 -50.10 3.32
N SER A 531 22.50 -51.34 2.86
CA SER A 531 21.32 -52.15 2.59
C SER A 531 21.21 -53.30 3.57
N THR A 532 20.06 -53.42 4.21
CA THR A 532 19.71 -54.61 4.99
C THR A 532 18.67 -55.41 4.23
N VAL A 533 18.53 -56.68 4.61
CA VAL A 533 17.62 -57.61 3.94
C VAL A 533 16.15 -57.22 4.13
N CYS A 534 15.85 -56.44 5.17
CA CYS A 534 14.49 -56.05 5.56
C CYS A 534 14.09 -54.64 5.10
N ALA A 535 15.04 -53.78 4.71
CA ALA A 535 14.76 -52.41 4.30
C ALA A 535 15.91 -51.76 3.50
N LYS A 536 15.53 -50.95 2.50
CA LYS A 536 16.44 -50.00 1.81
C LYS A 536 16.60 -48.66 2.54
N SER A 537 15.82 -48.43 3.59
CA SER A 537 15.90 -47.23 4.42
C SER A 537 15.33 -47.52 5.80
N ASN A 538 15.87 -46.85 6.82
CA ASN A 538 15.38 -46.91 8.20
C ASN A 538 15.50 -45.55 8.87
N LEU A 539 14.73 -44.57 8.42
CA LEU A 539 14.84 -43.19 8.90
C LEU A 539 14.40 -43.01 10.36
N ASN A 540 13.68 -43.99 10.90
CA ASN A 540 13.19 -44.04 12.27
C ASN A 540 14.07 -44.90 13.20
N GLY A 541 15.23 -45.37 12.74
CA GLY A 541 16.17 -46.13 13.56
C GLY A 541 16.67 -45.36 14.78
N LYS A 542 17.17 -46.09 15.77
CA LYS A 542 17.77 -45.51 16.97
C LYS A 542 19.16 -44.91 16.70
N TYR A 543 19.41 -43.68 17.14
CA TYR A 543 20.77 -43.14 17.20
C TYR A 543 21.63 -44.01 18.14
N SER A 544 22.64 -44.71 17.59
CA SER A 544 23.60 -45.48 18.40
C SER A 544 24.96 -44.76 18.47
N ASN A 545 25.53 -44.65 19.68
CA ASN A 545 26.89 -44.15 19.94
C ASN A 545 27.21 -42.82 19.21
N ASP A 546 26.29 -41.85 19.30
CA ASP A 546 26.39 -40.48 18.77
C ASP A 546 26.51 -40.33 17.23
N ASN A 547 26.35 -41.41 16.46
CA ASN A 547 26.70 -41.41 15.02
C ASN A 547 25.56 -41.83 14.05
N GLY A 548 24.31 -41.95 14.51
CA GLY A 548 23.16 -42.18 13.62
C GLY A 548 23.18 -43.49 12.83
N ILE A 549 23.87 -44.51 13.32
CA ILE A 549 24.23 -45.72 12.56
C ILE A 549 23.00 -46.54 12.12
N ASN A 550 21.91 -46.56 12.89
CA ASN A 550 20.68 -47.24 12.45
C ASN A 550 19.78 -46.34 11.58
N ILE A 551 20.15 -45.09 11.34
CA ILE A 551 19.41 -44.14 10.51
C ILE A 551 20.11 -44.06 9.16
N PHE A 552 19.59 -44.80 8.18
CA PHE A 552 20.26 -44.98 6.90
C PHE A 552 19.31 -44.86 5.71
N TRP A 553 19.93 -44.59 4.55
CA TRP A 553 19.31 -44.56 3.23
C TRP A 553 20.26 -45.27 2.27
N SER A 554 19.85 -46.42 1.70
CA SER A 554 20.76 -47.34 0.99
C SER A 554 21.54 -46.74 -0.18
N PHE A 555 21.05 -45.66 -0.77
CA PHE A 555 21.67 -44.99 -1.91
C PHE A 555 22.50 -43.76 -1.52
N SER A 556 22.62 -43.48 -0.22
CA SER A 556 23.59 -42.52 0.26
C SER A 556 24.92 -43.21 0.52
N ASP A 557 26.03 -42.56 0.13
CA ASP A 557 27.40 -43.04 0.37
C ASP A 557 27.79 -43.13 1.86
N SER A 558 26.85 -42.85 2.77
CA SER A 558 27.01 -42.85 4.22
C SER A 558 25.79 -43.51 4.89
N CYS A 559 25.97 -44.66 5.52
CA CYS A 559 24.92 -45.34 6.32
C CYS A 559 24.67 -44.66 7.67
N LYS A 560 25.11 -43.41 7.80
CA LYS A 560 25.08 -42.57 8.99
C LYS A 560 24.53 -41.22 8.56
N LEU A 561 23.28 -40.97 8.87
CA LEU A 561 22.65 -39.67 8.66
C LEU A 561 22.77 -38.83 9.92
N THR A 562 23.16 -37.57 9.76
CA THR A 562 23.21 -36.60 10.87
C THR A 562 21.85 -35.95 11.07
N SER A 563 21.16 -35.66 9.97
CA SER A 563 19.75 -35.25 10.00
C SER A 563 18.93 -35.84 8.87
N VAL A 564 17.63 -35.99 9.12
CA VAL A 564 16.63 -36.31 8.13
C VAL A 564 15.32 -35.58 8.45
N GLU A 565 14.63 -35.11 7.41
CA GLU A 565 13.26 -34.61 7.49
C GLU A 565 12.41 -35.25 6.39
N MET A 566 11.20 -35.66 6.75
CA MET A 566 10.17 -36.08 5.79
C MET A 566 9.01 -35.10 5.82
N LYS A 567 8.62 -34.62 4.64
CA LYS A 567 7.62 -33.55 4.50
C LYS A 567 6.72 -33.75 3.29
N LEU A 568 5.47 -33.32 3.43
CA LEU A 568 4.41 -33.45 2.43
C LEU A 568 4.02 -32.09 1.89
N ARG A 569 3.69 -32.02 0.60
CA ARG A 569 3.04 -30.85 0.00
C ARG A 569 2.08 -31.31 -1.08
N PRO A 570 0.91 -30.68 -1.27
CA PRO A 570 0.10 -30.92 -2.44
C PRO A 570 0.90 -30.79 -3.74
N THR A 571 0.59 -31.68 -4.68
CA THR A 571 1.29 -31.84 -5.96
C THR A 571 0.92 -30.75 -6.97
#